data_AF-A0A1Y2WRW4-F1
#
_entry.id   AF-A0A1Y2WRW4-F1
#
_cell.length_a   1.000
_cell.length_b   1.000
_cell.length_c   1.000
_cell.angle_alpha   90.00
_cell.angle_beta   90.00
_cell.angle_gamma   90.00
#
_symmetry.space_group_name_H-M   'P 1'
#
loop_
_entity.id
_entity.type
_entity.pdbx_description
1 polymer ?
#
loop_
_entity_poly.entity_id
_entity_poly.type
_entity_poly.pdbx_seq_one_letter_code
_entity_poly.pdbx_strand_id
1 'polypeptide(L)'
;MTLAGSPRGLRTFALPIGLLVLSLVALALYRGIGGDDSFLRNLSIINNGKPNEASVHENYQPTNTKAPPPKYKPTPTFAAPSVTDPFPLLSKSTATPPPIPEYNVPRPGLHREYGLSYTPPLFIGFTRQWPMLLQCVVGYLTAGWPPESIYVVENTGVQDSNAKGKLTLQNPFYLDHAILRKLGVNVIQTPVLLTFSQMQNFFLNIALSRSWPYYFYSHQDVLVFSFEDGPDTLERDGDREWFFYDEKDEADIMRPAAAGQPGYRTIYENCLRELNQTLEREERWAFRWFQYDHLTLVNRAALDAVGGWDSLMPYYGSDCDMNARLEMDGWTMRYRRVGIINDVSTVMENLAALYRDPNVVPRFIDPNPDFAPKDQSKEVQIEESKEGQNETDKEPSKDGQEVKADGKRNETVNGTDNMNIARSIEYFRELVNVGNEMGAYKYRDKKNSRNSWQNSQHGGVGEPYYYNPEGFAASFWILAEAGREVFRQKWGHRECNLVEETALKLEDQWLVEKDWE
;
A
#
# COMPACT_ATOMS: atom_id res chain seq x y z
N MET A 1 20.62 -51.05 -41.03
CA MET A 1 20.67 -50.61 -42.43
C MET A 1 21.54 -49.37 -42.52
N THR A 2 22.73 -49.53 -43.09
CA THR A 2 23.65 -48.46 -43.48
C THR A 2 23.11 -47.69 -44.67
N LEU A 3 23.19 -46.36 -44.65
CA LEU A 3 23.41 -45.56 -45.86
C LEU A 3 24.34 -44.39 -45.52
N ALA A 4 25.44 -44.36 -46.27
CA ALA A 4 26.53 -43.42 -46.20
C ALA A 4 26.33 -42.26 -47.20
N GLY A 5 27.04 -41.15 -46.97
CA GLY A 5 27.55 -40.31 -48.06
C GLY A 5 27.19 -38.82 -48.00
N SER A 6 28.08 -37.98 -47.47
CA SER A 6 28.25 -36.59 -47.91
C SER A 6 29.65 -36.07 -47.49
N PRO A 7 30.36 -35.27 -48.32
CA PRO A 7 31.82 -35.17 -48.29
C PRO A 7 32.38 -34.22 -47.22
N ARG A 8 33.51 -34.64 -46.65
CA ARG A 8 34.25 -34.04 -45.52
C ARG A 8 34.98 -32.71 -45.81
N GLY A 9 34.51 -31.89 -46.76
CA GLY A 9 35.22 -30.68 -47.20
C GLY A 9 34.68 -29.34 -46.69
N LEU A 10 33.42 -29.26 -46.24
CA LEU A 10 32.77 -27.95 -45.99
C LEU A 10 32.64 -27.55 -44.51
N ARG A 11 33.00 -28.42 -43.56
CA ARG A 11 32.73 -28.18 -42.12
C ARG A 11 33.81 -27.38 -41.39
N THR A 12 35.00 -27.18 -41.96
CA THR A 12 36.12 -26.54 -41.25
C THR A 12 36.17 -25.01 -41.37
N PHE A 13 35.40 -24.38 -42.28
CA PHE A 13 35.33 -22.92 -42.40
C PHE A 13 33.97 -22.31 -42.08
N ALA A 14 32.87 -23.08 -42.12
CA ALA A 14 31.53 -22.54 -41.88
C ALA A 14 31.25 -22.22 -40.39
N LEU A 15 31.78 -23.04 -39.48
CA LEU A 15 31.59 -22.88 -38.03
C LEU A 15 32.27 -21.63 -37.44
N PRO A 16 33.55 -21.32 -37.74
CA PRO A 16 34.18 -20.10 -37.20
C PRO A 16 33.59 -18.81 -37.79
N ILE A 17 33.17 -18.82 -39.06
CA ILE A 17 32.51 -17.66 -39.70
C ILE A 17 31.12 -17.42 -39.09
N GLY A 18 30.34 -18.49 -38.86
CA GLY A 18 29.03 -18.37 -38.22
C GLY A 18 29.10 -17.80 -36.80
N LEU A 19 30.09 -18.22 -36.00
CA LEU A 19 30.31 -17.67 -34.66
C LEU A 19 30.77 -16.21 -34.69
N LEU A 20 31.60 -15.82 -35.65
CA LEU A 20 32.05 -14.42 -35.79
C LEU A 20 30.88 -13.49 -36.17
N VAL A 21 29.99 -13.94 -37.06
CA VAL A 21 28.79 -13.19 -37.45
C VAL A 21 27.81 -13.06 -36.29
N LEU A 22 27.55 -14.13 -35.54
CA LEU A 22 26.70 -14.08 -34.34
C LEU A 22 27.25 -13.16 -33.26
N SER A 23 28.57 -13.16 -33.08
CA SER A 23 29.25 -12.28 -32.11
C SER A 23 29.14 -10.81 -32.51
N LEU A 24 29.30 -10.50 -33.80
CA LEU A 24 29.15 -9.14 -34.32
C LEU A 24 27.70 -8.65 -34.28
N VAL A 25 26.72 -9.52 -34.51
CA VAL A 25 25.28 -9.19 -34.37
C VAL A 25 24.92 -8.93 -32.92
N ALA A 26 25.39 -9.77 -31.98
CA ALA A 26 25.18 -9.54 -30.55
C ALA A 26 25.84 -8.23 -30.07
N LEU A 27 27.04 -7.92 -30.57
CA LEU A 27 27.75 -6.68 -30.25
C LEU A 27 27.08 -5.44 -30.85
N ALA A 28 26.50 -5.55 -32.05
CA ALA A 28 25.72 -4.49 -32.69
C ALA A 28 24.39 -4.23 -31.96
N LEU A 29 23.68 -5.28 -31.54
CA LEU A 29 22.47 -5.19 -30.71
C LEU A 29 22.77 -4.60 -29.32
N TYR A 30 23.88 -5.00 -28.70
CA TYR A 30 24.31 -4.47 -27.40
C TYR A 30 24.77 -3.01 -27.46
N ARG A 31 25.31 -2.56 -28.59
CA ARG A 31 25.77 -1.16 -28.80
C ARG A 31 24.73 -0.25 -29.44
N GLY A 32 23.53 -0.73 -29.75
CA GLY A 32 22.45 0.07 -30.34
C GLY A 32 22.78 0.63 -31.74
N ILE A 33 23.73 0.03 -32.47
CA ILE A 33 24.11 0.47 -33.81
C ILE A 33 23.38 -0.42 -34.82
N GLY A 34 22.30 0.10 -35.39
CA GLY A 34 21.57 -0.55 -36.49
C GLY A 34 20.12 -0.93 -36.18
N GLY A 35 19.36 -0.03 -35.55
CA GLY A 35 17.89 -0.09 -35.59
C GLY A 35 17.38 0.48 -36.92
N ASP A 36 17.62 -0.23 -38.02
CA ASP A 36 16.92 0.07 -39.28
C ASP A 36 15.73 -0.88 -39.38
N ASP A 37 14.56 -0.27 -39.21
CA ASP A 37 13.24 -0.86 -38.97
C ASP A 37 12.65 -1.57 -40.22
N SER A 38 13.52 -1.94 -41.17
CA SER A 38 13.17 -2.44 -42.50
C SER A 38 13.15 -3.96 -42.59
N PHE A 39 13.92 -4.68 -41.78
CA PHE A 39 13.98 -6.15 -41.83
C PHE A 39 12.78 -6.82 -41.14
N LEU A 40 12.21 -6.19 -40.10
CA LEU A 40 11.00 -6.68 -39.43
C LEU A 40 9.69 -6.38 -40.18
N ARG A 41 9.72 -5.47 -41.18
CA ARG A 41 8.54 -5.14 -42.01
C ARG A 41 8.21 -6.18 -43.07
N ASN A 42 9.12 -7.10 -43.38
CA ASN A 42 8.95 -8.09 -44.46
C ASN A 42 8.60 -9.50 -43.97
N LEU A 43 8.41 -9.71 -42.68
CA LEU A 43 7.62 -10.86 -42.23
C LEU A 43 6.17 -10.53 -42.56
N SER A 44 5.59 -11.25 -43.53
CA SER A 44 4.17 -11.17 -43.85
C SER A 44 3.37 -11.68 -42.64
N ILE A 45 3.19 -10.79 -41.66
CA ILE A 45 2.26 -10.95 -40.56
C ILE A 45 0.86 -10.91 -41.15
N ILE A 46 0.06 -11.87 -40.72
CA ILE A 46 -1.36 -12.08 -41.01
C ILE A 46 -2.07 -10.71 -41.00
N ASN A 47 -2.65 -10.35 -42.14
CA ASN A 47 -3.29 -9.08 -42.53
C ASN A 47 -2.41 -8.18 -43.41
N ASN A 48 -2.51 -8.41 -44.72
CA ASN A 48 -1.97 -7.61 -45.84
C ASN A 48 -2.08 -6.08 -45.67
N GLY A 49 -1.22 -5.46 -44.84
CA GLY A 49 -0.95 -4.02 -44.82
C GLY A 49 -2.16 -3.09 -44.70
N LYS A 50 -3.33 -3.59 -44.28
CA LYS A 50 -4.44 -2.73 -43.90
C LYS A 50 -4.15 -2.25 -42.49
N PRO A 51 -4.12 -0.93 -42.22
CA PRO A 51 -4.12 -0.47 -40.85
C PRO A 51 -5.31 -1.13 -40.15
N ASN A 52 -5.09 -1.70 -38.96
CA ASN A 52 -6.20 -1.91 -38.05
C ASN A 52 -6.72 -0.50 -37.75
N GLU A 53 -7.70 -0.05 -38.54
CA GLU A 53 -8.72 0.87 -38.08
C GLU A 53 -9.33 0.17 -36.86
N ALA A 54 -8.75 0.43 -35.69
CA ALA A 54 -9.40 0.12 -34.44
C ALA A 54 -10.73 0.86 -34.51
N SER A 55 -11.76 0.06 -34.72
CA SER A 55 -13.11 0.44 -35.05
C SER A 55 -13.54 1.71 -34.31
N VAL A 56 -13.76 2.79 -35.06
CA VAL A 56 -15.00 3.54 -34.87
C VAL A 56 -16.07 2.46 -34.82
N HIS A 57 -16.78 2.31 -33.69
CA HIS A 57 -17.81 1.28 -33.50
C HIS A 57 -18.78 1.30 -34.70
N GLU A 58 -18.48 0.52 -35.74
CA GLU A 58 -19.37 0.27 -36.85
C GLU A 58 -20.53 -0.51 -36.25
N ASN A 59 -21.66 0.19 -36.08
CA ASN A 59 -23.00 -0.30 -35.80
C ASN A 59 -23.09 -1.81 -35.54
N TYR A 60 -22.70 -2.25 -34.34
CA TYR A 60 -22.94 -3.62 -33.91
C TYR A 60 -24.46 -3.77 -33.70
N GLN A 61 -25.14 -4.29 -34.72
CA GLN A 61 -26.56 -4.59 -34.67
C GLN A 61 -26.76 -5.78 -33.72
N PRO A 62 -27.60 -5.65 -32.67
CA PRO A 62 -27.89 -6.77 -31.77
C PRO A 62 -28.42 -7.97 -32.56
N THR A 63 -27.84 -9.15 -32.37
CA THR A 63 -28.24 -10.38 -33.07
C THR A 63 -29.64 -10.85 -32.71
N ASN A 64 -30.19 -10.40 -31.57
CA ASN A 64 -31.55 -10.68 -31.14
C ASN A 64 -32.38 -9.39 -31.05
N THR A 65 -32.93 -8.97 -32.19
CA THR A 65 -33.77 -7.78 -32.31
C THR A 65 -35.20 -7.97 -31.77
N LYS A 66 -35.56 -9.19 -31.34
CA LYS A 66 -36.87 -9.51 -30.75
C LYS A 66 -36.90 -9.42 -29.23
N ALA A 67 -35.74 -9.40 -28.58
CA ALA A 67 -35.66 -9.21 -27.13
C ALA A 67 -36.02 -7.77 -26.76
N PRO A 68 -36.67 -7.55 -25.60
CA PRO A 68 -36.82 -6.19 -25.08
C PRO A 68 -35.43 -5.55 -24.86
N PRO A 69 -35.31 -4.23 -25.02
CA PRO A 69 -34.05 -3.55 -24.75
C PRO A 69 -33.63 -3.78 -23.29
N PRO A 70 -32.32 -3.83 -23.01
CA PRO A 70 -31.82 -4.00 -21.65
C PRO A 70 -32.35 -2.87 -20.76
N LYS A 71 -32.85 -3.23 -19.57
CA LYS A 71 -33.19 -2.27 -18.53
C LYS A 71 -31.92 -1.96 -17.75
N TYR A 72 -31.33 -0.80 -18.01
CA TYR A 72 -30.14 -0.35 -17.30
C TYR A 72 -30.47 0.08 -15.86
N LYS A 73 -29.45 0.03 -14.99
CA LYS A 73 -29.54 0.64 -13.66
C LYS A 73 -29.80 2.15 -13.80
N PRO A 74 -30.49 2.78 -12.83
CA PRO A 74 -30.63 4.23 -12.81
C PRO A 74 -29.25 4.90 -12.85
N THR A 75 -29.14 6.02 -13.56
CA THR A 75 -27.95 6.86 -13.47
C THR A 75 -27.80 7.35 -12.02
N PRO A 76 -26.61 7.23 -11.42
CA PRO A 76 -26.38 7.71 -10.07
C PRO A 76 -26.75 9.20 -9.97
N THR A 77 -27.52 9.56 -8.94
CA THR A 77 -27.90 10.96 -8.70
C THR A 77 -26.77 11.77 -8.08
N PHE A 78 -25.75 11.10 -7.55
CA PHE A 78 -24.56 11.72 -6.99
C PHE A 78 -23.43 11.67 -8.00
N ALA A 79 -22.79 12.82 -8.22
CA ALA A 79 -21.55 12.93 -8.98
C ALA A 79 -20.43 13.25 -8.00
N ALA A 80 -19.52 12.31 -7.77
CA ALA A 80 -18.34 12.57 -6.96
C ALA A 80 -17.55 13.76 -7.55
N PRO A 81 -16.95 14.61 -6.69
CA PRO A 81 -16.08 15.68 -7.16
C PRO A 81 -14.98 15.14 -8.08
N SER A 82 -14.64 15.90 -9.12
CA SER A 82 -13.50 15.55 -9.96
C SER A 82 -12.22 15.50 -9.13
N VAL A 83 -11.42 14.46 -9.34
CA VAL A 83 -10.16 14.31 -8.62
C VAL A 83 -9.15 15.33 -9.12
N THR A 84 -8.55 16.06 -8.17
CA THR A 84 -7.43 16.98 -8.41
C THR A 84 -6.11 16.29 -8.12
N ASP A 85 -5.06 16.66 -8.86
CA ASP A 85 -3.70 16.20 -8.56
C ASP A 85 -3.24 16.82 -7.23
N PRO A 86 -2.97 16.02 -6.18
CA PRO A 86 -2.61 16.55 -4.87
C PRO A 86 -1.14 17.01 -4.84
N PHE A 87 -0.35 16.81 -5.91
CA PHE A 87 1.03 17.25 -5.99
C PHE A 87 1.37 17.98 -7.29
N PRO A 88 0.71 19.12 -7.57
CA PRO A 88 0.87 19.84 -8.84
C PRO A 88 2.32 20.29 -9.10
N LEU A 89 3.15 20.42 -8.06
CA LEU A 89 4.58 20.71 -8.20
C LEU A 89 5.32 19.67 -9.05
N LEU A 90 4.94 18.39 -8.99
CA LEU A 90 5.59 17.31 -9.74
C LEU A 90 4.99 17.06 -11.14
N SER A 91 3.91 17.75 -11.49
CA SER A 91 3.23 17.60 -12.79
C SER A 91 4.13 18.01 -13.98
N LYS A 92 5.08 18.91 -13.78
CA LYS A 92 6.02 19.35 -14.83
C LYS A 92 7.13 18.34 -15.04
N SER A 93 7.49 18.05 -16.29
CA SER A 93 8.53 17.06 -16.63
C SER A 93 9.90 17.37 -16.01
N THR A 94 10.25 18.65 -15.84
CA THR A 94 11.52 19.11 -15.26
C THR A 94 11.49 19.31 -13.74
N ALA A 95 10.34 19.11 -13.09
CA ALA A 95 10.23 19.28 -11.64
C ALA A 95 10.97 18.17 -10.90
N THR A 96 11.70 18.56 -9.85
CA THR A 96 12.27 17.64 -8.86
C THR A 96 11.41 17.66 -7.60
N PRO A 97 11.37 16.55 -6.84
CA PRO A 97 10.77 16.56 -5.51
C PRO A 97 11.39 17.66 -4.63
N PRO A 98 10.58 18.36 -3.82
CA PRO A 98 11.12 19.25 -2.79
C PRO A 98 12.05 18.48 -1.84
N PRO A 99 13.02 19.14 -1.19
CA PRO A 99 13.84 18.50 -0.18
C PRO A 99 12.97 18.07 1.00
N ILE A 100 13.18 16.86 1.50
CA ILE A 100 12.59 16.42 2.77
C ILE A 100 13.33 17.12 3.94
N PRO A 101 12.73 17.18 5.15
CA PRO A 101 13.41 17.74 6.31
C PRO A 101 14.77 17.07 6.54
N GLU A 102 15.81 17.87 6.80
CA GLU A 102 17.21 17.39 6.85
C GLU A 102 17.41 16.24 7.84
N TYR A 103 16.77 16.33 9.01
CA TYR A 103 16.80 15.30 10.05
C TYR A 103 16.12 13.98 9.65
N ASN A 104 15.29 13.97 8.59
CA ASN A 104 14.65 12.78 8.05
C ASN A 104 15.38 12.23 6.81
N VAL A 105 16.44 12.86 6.33
CA VAL A 105 17.17 12.36 5.15
C VAL A 105 17.72 10.96 5.44
N PRO A 106 17.33 9.91 4.68
CA PRO A 106 17.79 8.56 4.93
C PRO A 106 19.31 8.45 4.83
N ARG A 107 19.94 7.94 5.90
CA ARG A 107 21.39 7.70 5.92
C ARG A 107 21.75 6.53 5.00
N PRO A 108 22.68 6.70 4.04
CA PRO A 108 23.11 5.60 3.18
C PRO A 108 23.66 4.42 3.96
N GLY A 109 23.12 3.23 3.71
CA GLY A 109 23.60 1.99 4.34
C GLY A 109 23.18 1.78 5.80
N LEU A 110 22.23 2.56 6.32
CA LEU A 110 21.76 2.47 7.72
C LEU A 110 21.38 1.05 8.17
N HIS A 111 20.79 0.23 7.28
CA HIS A 111 20.45 -1.17 7.57
C HIS A 111 21.65 -2.01 8.05
N ARG A 112 22.87 -1.66 7.65
CA ARG A 112 24.11 -2.35 8.05
C ARG A 112 24.48 -2.06 9.50
N GLU A 113 24.13 -0.87 10.02
CA GLU A 113 24.32 -0.53 11.44
C GLU A 113 23.47 -1.46 12.33
N TYR A 114 22.34 -1.96 11.78
CA TYR A 114 21.46 -2.93 12.42
C TYR A 114 21.76 -4.38 12.01
N GLY A 115 22.95 -4.65 11.44
CA GLY A 115 23.41 -6.01 11.14
C GLY A 115 22.76 -6.67 9.91
N LEU A 116 21.99 -5.93 9.11
CA LEU A 116 21.33 -6.47 7.93
C LEU A 116 22.26 -6.37 6.71
N SER A 117 22.27 -7.42 5.88
CA SER A 117 23.06 -7.48 4.64
C SER A 117 22.41 -6.77 3.45
N TYR A 118 21.14 -6.36 3.59
CA TYR A 118 20.33 -5.74 2.56
C TYR A 118 19.40 -4.70 3.19
N THR A 119 18.90 -3.77 2.37
CA THR A 119 17.82 -2.87 2.76
C THR A 119 16.49 -3.63 2.67
N PRO A 120 15.75 -3.87 3.77
CA PRO A 120 14.45 -4.51 3.69
C PRO A 120 13.48 -3.70 2.82
N PRO A 121 12.77 -4.33 1.87
CA PRO A 121 11.82 -3.63 1.01
C PRO A 121 10.54 -3.27 1.77
N LEU A 122 9.88 -2.20 1.35
CA LEU A 122 8.50 -1.87 1.70
C LEU A 122 7.62 -2.07 0.48
N PHE A 123 6.70 -3.03 0.54
CA PHE A 123 5.67 -3.20 -0.48
C PHE A 123 4.44 -2.34 -0.15
N ILE A 124 3.94 -1.61 -1.14
CA ILE A 124 2.68 -0.87 -1.05
C ILE A 124 1.78 -1.34 -2.19
N GLY A 125 0.77 -2.14 -1.86
CA GLY A 125 -0.20 -2.63 -2.84
C GLY A 125 -1.10 -1.49 -3.33
N PHE A 126 -1.25 -1.34 -4.64
CA PHE A 126 -2.11 -0.33 -5.23
C PHE A 126 -3.14 -0.91 -6.18
N THR A 127 -4.42 -0.63 -5.97
CA THR A 127 -5.47 -0.97 -6.94
C THR A 127 -6.15 0.27 -7.50
N ARG A 128 -6.50 1.23 -6.65
CA ARG A 128 -7.26 2.42 -7.06
C ARG A 128 -6.95 3.60 -6.16
N GLN A 129 -7.31 4.82 -6.59
CA GLN A 129 -7.15 6.06 -5.81
C GLN A 129 -5.73 6.59 -5.79
N TRP A 130 -5.30 7.06 -6.96
CA TRP A 130 -3.98 7.67 -7.15
C TRP A 130 -3.60 8.72 -6.09
N PRO A 131 -4.47 9.70 -5.72
CA PRO A 131 -4.11 10.68 -4.71
C PRO A 131 -3.77 10.07 -3.35
N MET A 132 -4.47 9.00 -2.96
CA MET A 132 -4.24 8.28 -1.71
C MET A 132 -2.88 7.56 -1.74
N LEU A 133 -2.59 6.84 -2.82
CA LEU A 133 -1.28 6.20 -3.00
C LEU A 133 -0.14 7.23 -2.97
N LEU A 134 -0.29 8.33 -3.71
CA LEU A 134 0.75 9.35 -3.80
C LEU A 134 0.99 9.99 -2.42
N GLN A 135 -0.07 10.24 -1.65
CA GLN A 135 0.04 10.68 -0.26
C GLN A 135 0.80 9.68 0.60
N CYS A 136 0.45 8.40 0.56
CA CYS A 136 1.13 7.35 1.32
C CYS A 136 2.63 7.30 1.00
N VAL A 137 2.98 7.28 -0.30
CA VAL A 137 4.38 7.28 -0.75
C VAL A 137 5.11 8.52 -0.26
N VAL A 138 4.56 9.72 -0.45
CA VAL A 138 5.18 10.97 0.01
C VAL A 138 5.30 11.01 1.54
N GLY A 139 4.31 10.49 2.27
CA GLY A 139 4.34 10.34 3.73
C GLY A 139 5.57 9.54 4.18
N TYR A 140 5.76 8.33 3.65
CA TYR A 140 6.95 7.53 3.93
C TYR A 140 8.26 8.25 3.59
N LEU A 141 8.35 8.86 2.40
CA LEU A 141 9.56 9.56 1.97
C LEU A 141 9.92 10.71 2.92
N THR A 142 8.94 11.55 3.25
CA THR A 142 9.13 12.71 4.13
C THR A 142 9.32 12.34 5.60
N ALA A 143 8.86 11.16 6.01
CA ALA A 143 9.16 10.57 7.32
C ALA A 143 10.54 9.89 7.36
N GLY A 144 11.28 9.83 6.25
CA GLY A 144 12.65 9.33 6.19
C GLY A 144 12.80 7.87 5.81
N TRP A 145 11.85 7.32 5.06
CA TRP A 145 12.00 6.03 4.41
C TRP A 145 12.85 6.13 3.13
N PRO A 146 13.86 5.27 2.89
CA PRO A 146 14.67 5.30 1.68
C PRO A 146 13.84 5.03 0.42
N PRO A 147 13.77 5.95 -0.56
CA PRO A 147 12.94 5.78 -1.77
C PRO A 147 13.23 4.48 -2.52
N GLU A 148 14.51 4.10 -2.63
CA GLU A 148 14.97 2.91 -3.35
C GLU A 148 14.48 1.59 -2.74
N SER A 149 13.99 1.62 -1.50
CA SER A 149 13.44 0.46 -0.80
C SER A 149 11.92 0.38 -0.88
N ILE A 150 11.24 1.41 -1.40
CA ILE A 150 9.79 1.41 -1.59
C ILE A 150 9.47 0.78 -2.94
N TYR A 151 8.57 -0.21 -2.92
CA TYR A 151 8.05 -0.91 -4.08
C TYR A 151 6.54 -0.74 -4.12
N VAL A 152 6.08 0.18 -4.96
CA VAL A 152 4.66 0.30 -5.30
C VAL A 152 4.29 -0.87 -6.19
N VAL A 153 3.39 -1.71 -5.72
CA VAL A 153 2.90 -2.87 -6.47
C VAL A 153 1.60 -2.48 -7.17
N GLU A 154 1.70 -2.17 -8.47
CA GLU A 154 0.57 -1.81 -9.31
C GLU A 154 -0.29 -3.07 -9.58
N ASN A 155 -1.41 -3.15 -8.87
CA ASN A 155 -2.45 -4.18 -8.95
C ASN A 155 -3.76 -3.60 -9.51
N THR A 156 -3.66 -2.90 -10.64
CA THR A 156 -4.76 -2.15 -11.29
C THR A 156 -5.53 -3.00 -12.30
N GLY A 157 -4.93 -4.05 -12.84
CA GLY A 157 -5.53 -4.91 -13.87
C GLY A 157 -5.65 -4.27 -15.26
N VAL A 158 -5.20 -3.02 -15.44
CA VAL A 158 -5.32 -2.27 -16.72
C VAL A 158 -4.18 -2.53 -17.71
N GLN A 159 -3.45 -3.63 -17.49
CA GLN A 159 -2.30 -4.04 -18.31
C GLN A 159 -1.31 -2.88 -18.44
N ASP A 160 -0.71 -2.66 -19.61
CA ASP A 160 0.30 -1.62 -19.81
C ASP A 160 -0.26 -0.19 -19.99
N SER A 161 -1.54 0.05 -19.68
CA SER A 161 -2.21 1.33 -19.97
C SER A 161 -1.65 2.49 -19.15
N ASN A 162 -1.35 2.29 -17.86
CA ASN A 162 -0.71 3.30 -17.02
C ASN A 162 0.72 3.59 -17.49
N ALA A 163 1.52 2.55 -17.76
CA ALA A 163 2.88 2.70 -18.26
C ALA A 163 2.94 3.46 -19.61
N LYS A 164 1.89 3.34 -20.42
CA LYS A 164 1.73 4.06 -21.70
C LYS A 164 1.00 5.41 -21.59
N GLY A 165 0.62 5.84 -20.38
CA GLY A 165 -0.08 7.12 -20.16
C GLY A 165 -1.46 7.20 -20.84
N LYS A 166 -2.18 6.07 -20.92
CA LYS A 166 -3.48 5.99 -21.62
C LYS A 166 -4.70 6.24 -20.73
N LEU A 167 -4.51 6.31 -19.42
CA LEU A 167 -5.59 6.57 -18.46
C LEU A 167 -5.51 8.02 -17.99
N THR A 168 -6.65 8.64 -17.74
CA THR A 168 -6.70 9.98 -17.13
C THR A 168 -6.78 9.89 -15.61
N LEU A 169 -6.44 10.99 -14.92
CA LEU A 169 -6.56 11.12 -13.47
C LEU A 169 -7.96 10.78 -12.93
N GLN A 170 -9.01 10.85 -13.75
CA GLN A 170 -10.36 10.52 -13.29
C GLN A 170 -10.64 9.02 -13.27
N ASN A 171 -9.82 8.21 -13.94
CA ASN A 171 -9.95 6.76 -13.96
C ASN A 171 -9.59 6.18 -12.58
N PRO A 172 -10.42 5.30 -11.99
CA PRO A 172 -10.14 4.68 -10.69
C PRO A 172 -8.78 3.98 -10.62
N PHE A 173 -8.33 3.43 -11.74
CA PHE A 173 -7.10 2.62 -11.84
C PHE A 173 -5.89 3.43 -12.33
N TYR A 174 -6.02 4.75 -12.43
CA TYR A 174 -4.92 5.63 -12.84
C TYR A 174 -3.72 5.50 -11.91
N LEU A 175 -2.52 5.42 -12.49
CA LEU A 175 -1.24 5.52 -11.79
C LEU A 175 -0.20 6.19 -12.68
N ASP A 176 0.52 7.17 -12.13
CA ASP A 176 1.57 7.87 -12.87
C ASP A 176 2.96 7.29 -12.57
N HIS A 177 3.42 6.44 -13.48
CA HIS A 177 4.76 5.84 -13.43
C HIS A 177 5.89 6.88 -13.45
N ALA A 178 5.70 8.02 -14.12
CA ALA A 178 6.73 9.04 -14.23
C ALA A 178 6.90 9.80 -12.91
N ILE A 179 5.80 10.12 -12.23
CA ILE A 179 5.86 10.76 -10.90
C ILE A 179 6.51 9.82 -9.88
N LEU A 180 6.13 8.53 -9.84
CA LEU A 180 6.77 7.57 -8.92
C LEU A 180 8.27 7.43 -9.18
N ARG A 181 8.70 7.38 -10.46
CA ARG A 181 10.13 7.39 -10.80
C ARG A 181 10.84 8.67 -10.37
N LYS A 182 10.22 9.85 -10.50
CA LYS A 182 10.79 11.12 -10.01
C LYS A 182 10.98 11.12 -8.50
N LEU A 183 10.08 10.47 -7.77
CA LEU A 183 10.17 10.28 -6.32
C LEU A 183 11.24 9.24 -5.92
N GLY A 184 11.83 8.53 -6.88
CA GLY A 184 12.88 7.54 -6.64
C GLY A 184 12.39 6.17 -6.18
N VAL A 185 11.07 5.93 -6.20
CA VAL A 185 10.49 4.65 -5.79
C VAL A 185 10.38 3.66 -6.95
N ASN A 186 10.30 2.38 -6.62
CA ASN A 186 10.16 1.32 -7.61
C ASN A 186 8.67 1.04 -7.89
N VAL A 187 8.37 0.65 -9.12
CA VAL A 187 7.04 0.16 -9.51
C VAL A 187 7.17 -1.29 -9.98
N ILE A 188 6.39 -2.19 -9.40
CA ILE A 188 6.24 -3.57 -9.86
C ILE A 188 4.80 -3.75 -10.29
N GLN A 189 4.58 -4.12 -11.54
CA GLN A 189 3.24 -4.35 -12.05
C GLN A 189 2.85 -5.82 -11.88
N THR A 190 1.64 -6.09 -11.39
CA THR A 190 1.07 -7.43 -11.40
C THR A 190 0.63 -7.82 -12.82
N PRO A 191 0.69 -9.10 -13.20
CA PRO A 191 0.29 -9.53 -14.55
C PRO A 191 -1.23 -9.40 -14.78
N VAL A 192 -2.02 -9.47 -13.72
CA VAL A 192 -3.49 -9.35 -13.71
C VAL A 192 -3.93 -8.71 -12.40
N LEU A 193 -5.21 -8.34 -12.31
CA LEU A 193 -5.80 -7.92 -11.04
C LEU A 193 -5.85 -9.11 -10.07
N LEU A 194 -5.11 -9.01 -8.97
CA LEU A 194 -5.03 -9.97 -7.88
C LEU A 194 -6.01 -9.59 -6.77
N THR A 195 -6.58 -10.60 -6.11
CA THR A 195 -7.28 -10.43 -4.83
C THR A 195 -6.29 -10.14 -3.70
N PHE A 196 -6.74 -9.83 -2.49
CA PHE A 196 -5.85 -9.50 -1.37
C PHE A 196 -4.89 -10.65 -1.05
N SER A 197 -5.39 -11.88 -0.85
CA SER A 197 -4.53 -13.04 -0.55
C SER A 197 -3.57 -13.37 -1.68
N GLN A 198 -4.00 -13.20 -2.92
CA GLN A 198 -3.13 -13.38 -4.09
C GLN A 198 -2.03 -12.31 -4.15
N MET A 199 -2.35 -11.05 -3.80
CA MET A 199 -1.37 -9.96 -3.73
C MET A 199 -0.36 -10.17 -2.59
N GLN A 200 -0.81 -10.65 -1.43
CA GLN A 200 0.08 -11.01 -0.33
C GLN A 200 1.03 -12.15 -0.73
N ASN A 201 0.53 -13.17 -1.41
CA ASN A 201 1.37 -14.22 -2.00
C ASN A 201 2.30 -13.71 -3.09
N PHE A 202 1.91 -12.66 -3.83
CA PHE A 202 2.79 -12.02 -4.79
C PHE A 202 3.95 -11.28 -4.10
N PHE A 203 3.71 -10.60 -2.98
CA PHE A 203 4.79 -10.04 -2.16
C PHE A 203 5.74 -11.13 -1.64
N LEU A 204 5.18 -12.22 -1.12
CA LEU A 204 5.93 -13.39 -0.67
C LEU A 204 6.77 -13.99 -1.80
N ASN A 205 6.21 -14.13 -3.00
CA ASN A 205 6.91 -14.64 -4.18
C ASN A 205 8.09 -13.74 -4.58
N ILE A 206 7.91 -12.41 -4.55
CA ILE A 206 9.00 -11.48 -4.83
C ILE A 206 10.10 -11.62 -3.77
N ALA A 207 9.72 -11.66 -2.48
CA ALA A 207 10.67 -11.85 -1.40
C ALA A 207 11.47 -13.15 -1.53
N LEU A 208 10.80 -14.26 -1.89
CA LEU A 208 11.44 -15.53 -2.25
C LEU A 208 12.44 -15.36 -3.40
N SER A 209 11.98 -14.79 -4.53
CA SER A 209 12.79 -14.65 -5.74
C SER A 209 14.05 -13.79 -5.53
N ARG A 210 13.99 -12.84 -4.61
CA ARG A 210 15.08 -11.92 -4.26
C ARG A 210 15.85 -12.32 -3.01
N SER A 211 15.51 -13.46 -2.42
CA SER A 211 16.12 -13.95 -1.17
C SER A 211 16.04 -12.92 -0.03
N TRP A 212 14.92 -12.23 0.08
CA TRP A 212 14.62 -11.33 1.19
C TRP A 212 13.96 -12.12 2.33
N PRO A 213 14.68 -12.42 3.43
CA PRO A 213 14.12 -13.15 4.56
C PRO A 213 13.03 -12.35 5.30
N TYR A 214 13.16 -11.02 5.28
CA TYR A 214 12.25 -10.10 5.93
C TYR A 214 11.85 -8.98 4.97
N TYR A 215 10.59 -8.57 5.04
CA TYR A 215 10.08 -7.43 4.27
C TYR A 215 9.03 -6.69 5.08
N PHE A 216 8.74 -5.46 4.66
CA PHE A 216 7.62 -4.70 5.16
C PHE A 216 6.53 -4.64 4.11
N TYR A 217 5.27 -4.60 4.52
CA TYR A 217 4.19 -4.12 3.67
C TYR A 217 3.38 -3.05 4.39
N SER A 218 2.81 -2.12 3.62
CA SER A 218 1.91 -1.09 4.12
C SER A 218 0.63 -1.04 3.29
N HIS A 219 -0.45 -0.64 3.95
CA HIS A 219 -1.66 -0.21 3.27
C HIS A 219 -1.37 1.06 2.45
N GLN A 220 -2.13 1.29 1.38
CA GLN A 220 -2.00 2.50 0.54
C GLN A 220 -2.72 3.71 1.13
N ASP A 221 -3.62 3.51 2.09
CA ASP A 221 -4.49 4.51 2.71
C ASP A 221 -3.98 4.93 4.10
N VAL A 222 -2.67 5.11 4.22
CA VAL A 222 -2.01 5.59 5.44
C VAL A 222 -1.37 6.96 5.24
N LEU A 223 -1.26 7.71 6.34
CA LEU A 223 -0.45 8.91 6.46
C LEU A 223 0.54 8.75 7.62
N VAL A 224 1.83 8.82 7.31
CA VAL A 224 2.91 8.35 8.18
C VAL A 224 3.84 9.49 8.59
N PHE A 225 4.25 9.47 9.86
CA PHE A 225 5.23 10.40 10.42
C PHE A 225 6.22 9.68 11.33
N SER A 226 7.43 10.24 11.42
CA SER A 226 8.38 9.94 12.48
C SER A 226 8.03 10.72 13.75
N PHE A 227 8.60 10.34 14.89
CA PHE A 227 8.42 11.06 16.18
C PHE A 227 9.23 12.36 16.23
N GLU A 228 8.98 13.28 15.28
CA GLU A 228 9.80 14.49 15.12
C GLU A 228 9.68 15.45 16.31
N ASP A 229 8.52 15.47 16.99
CA ASP A 229 8.33 16.25 18.22
C ASP A 229 8.60 15.44 19.51
N GLY A 230 9.22 14.26 19.37
CA GLY A 230 9.52 13.38 20.49
C GLY A 230 8.29 12.58 20.95
N PRO A 231 8.04 12.45 22.28
CA PRO A 231 7.01 11.57 22.80
C PRO A 231 5.61 11.91 22.29
N ASP A 232 4.92 10.90 21.75
CA ASP A 232 3.52 10.97 21.34
C ASP A 232 2.70 10.10 22.31
N THR A 233 1.71 10.70 22.96
CA THR A 233 0.85 10.03 23.95
C THR A 233 -0.60 9.95 23.51
N LEU A 234 -0.90 10.41 22.28
CA LEU A 234 -2.23 10.34 21.72
C LEU A 234 -2.56 8.89 21.36
N GLU A 235 -3.66 8.40 21.90
CA GLU A 235 -4.28 7.15 21.50
C GLU A 235 -5.12 7.38 20.23
N ARG A 236 -4.92 6.54 19.22
CA ARG A 236 -5.60 6.62 17.93
C ARG A 236 -6.44 5.39 17.67
N ASP A 237 -7.43 5.54 16.80
CA ASP A 237 -8.20 4.40 16.29
C ASP A 237 -7.25 3.40 15.58
N GLY A 238 -7.27 2.15 16.05
CA GLY A 238 -6.37 1.09 15.59
C GLY A 238 -5.16 0.86 16.48
N ASP A 239 -4.88 1.74 17.44
CA ASP A 239 -3.91 1.43 18.49
C ASP A 239 -4.39 0.20 19.27
N ARG A 240 -3.42 -0.67 19.58
CA ARG A 240 -3.60 -1.87 20.39
C ARG A 240 -2.65 -1.77 21.57
N GLU A 241 -2.83 -2.65 22.55
CA GLU A 241 -1.86 -2.75 23.64
C GLU A 241 -0.47 -3.05 23.07
N TRP A 242 0.45 -2.10 23.26
CA TRP A 242 1.81 -2.21 22.76
C TRP A 242 2.55 -3.26 23.57
N PHE A 243 3.13 -4.22 22.88
CA PHE A 243 4.05 -5.16 23.50
C PHE A 243 5.41 -4.49 23.69
N PHE A 244 6.06 -4.71 24.84
CA PHE A 244 7.43 -4.29 25.14
C PHE A 244 8.28 -5.47 25.58
N TYR A 245 9.53 -5.56 25.11
CA TYR A 245 10.40 -6.68 25.48
C TYR A 245 10.92 -6.56 26.92
N ASP A 246 11.15 -5.35 27.39
CA ASP A 246 11.60 -5.01 28.74
C ASP A 246 11.35 -3.51 29.03
N GLU A 247 11.59 -3.07 30.26
CA GLU A 247 11.40 -1.66 30.68
C GLU A 247 12.25 -0.66 29.88
N LYS A 248 13.41 -1.11 29.35
CA LYS A 248 14.28 -0.25 28.53
C LYS A 248 13.69 -0.07 27.14
N ASP A 249 13.14 -1.13 26.55
CA ASP A 249 12.41 -1.10 25.29
C ASP A 249 11.17 -0.20 25.38
N GLU A 250 10.40 -0.33 26.46
CA GLU A 250 9.27 0.56 26.75
C GLU A 250 9.70 2.02 26.85
N ALA A 251 10.75 2.30 27.63
CA ALA A 251 11.28 3.64 27.77
C ALA A 251 11.72 4.25 26.43
N ASP A 252 12.37 3.45 25.58
CA ASP A 252 12.88 3.87 24.26
C ASP A 252 11.76 4.10 23.23
N ILE A 253 10.70 3.28 23.27
CA ILE A 253 9.55 3.39 22.36
C ILE A 253 8.61 4.51 22.79
N MET A 254 8.35 4.67 24.09
CA MET A 254 7.38 5.63 24.60
C MET A 254 7.96 7.03 24.81
N ARG A 255 9.29 7.17 24.87
CA ARG A 255 9.98 8.46 25.03
C ARG A 255 11.07 8.65 23.96
N PRO A 256 10.72 8.62 22.67
CA PRO A 256 11.69 8.87 21.60
C PRO A 256 12.24 10.29 21.70
N ALA A 257 13.52 10.46 21.34
CA ALA A 257 14.12 11.78 21.20
C ALA A 257 13.44 12.56 20.07
N ALA A 258 13.25 13.87 20.24
CA ALA A 258 12.74 14.75 19.20
C ALA A 258 13.80 15.02 18.10
N ALA A 259 13.36 15.44 16.92
CA ALA A 259 14.29 15.77 15.84
C ALA A 259 15.25 16.91 16.24
N GLY A 260 16.50 16.79 15.81
CA GLY A 260 17.59 17.68 16.23
C GLY A 260 18.17 17.34 17.61
N GLN A 261 17.57 16.44 18.39
CA GLN A 261 18.15 15.92 19.62
C GLN A 261 18.99 14.66 19.37
N PRO A 262 20.05 14.42 20.16
CA PRO A 262 20.80 13.16 20.10
C PRO A 262 19.88 11.94 20.31
N GLY A 263 20.00 10.95 19.43
CA GLY A 263 19.21 9.72 19.49
C GLY A 263 17.88 9.75 18.75
N TYR A 264 17.54 10.84 18.04
CA TYR A 264 16.40 10.85 17.13
C TYR A 264 16.54 9.74 16.08
N ARG A 265 15.43 9.04 15.81
CA ARG A 265 15.34 7.97 14.80
C ARG A 265 14.09 8.19 13.95
N THR A 266 14.24 8.05 12.64
CA THR A 266 13.10 8.05 11.71
C THR A 266 12.27 6.77 11.89
N ILE A 267 11.06 6.74 11.33
CA ILE A 267 10.22 5.55 11.30
C ILE A 267 10.94 4.35 10.65
N TYR A 268 11.70 4.59 9.59
CA TYR A 268 12.51 3.56 8.95
C TYR A 268 13.60 3.03 9.88
N GLU A 269 14.30 3.91 10.60
CA GLU A 269 15.31 3.48 11.57
C GLU A 269 14.69 2.70 12.74
N ASN A 270 13.52 3.12 13.24
CA ASN A 270 12.78 2.38 14.26
C ASN A 270 12.30 1.01 13.75
N CYS A 271 11.94 0.89 12.47
CA CYS A 271 11.62 -0.38 11.84
C CYS A 271 12.84 -1.32 11.75
N LEU A 272 14.02 -0.79 11.42
CA LEU A 272 15.27 -1.56 11.43
C LEU A 272 15.64 -2.02 12.85
N ARG A 273 15.47 -1.13 13.84
CA ARG A 273 15.65 -1.45 15.26
C ARG A 273 14.71 -2.58 15.68
N GLU A 274 13.42 -2.50 15.36
CA GLU A 274 12.45 -3.55 15.70
C GLU A 274 12.83 -4.90 15.07
N LEU A 275 13.23 -4.90 13.79
CA LEU A 275 13.68 -6.14 13.14
C LEU A 275 14.91 -6.70 13.86
N ASN A 276 15.91 -5.88 14.14
CA ASN A 276 17.12 -6.31 14.85
C ASN A 276 16.79 -6.88 16.25
N GLN A 277 16.01 -6.16 17.07
CA GLN A 277 15.61 -6.60 18.41
C GLN A 277 14.79 -7.90 18.36
N THR A 278 13.90 -8.03 17.38
CA THR A 278 13.10 -9.25 17.21
C THR A 278 13.99 -10.44 16.89
N LEU A 279 14.97 -10.28 15.99
CA LEU A 279 15.93 -11.34 15.65
C LEU A 279 16.81 -11.78 16.83
N GLU A 280 17.12 -10.85 17.74
CA GLU A 280 17.90 -11.16 18.95
C GLU A 280 17.08 -11.88 20.03
N ARG A 281 15.77 -11.65 20.07
CA ARG A 281 14.92 -12.01 21.22
C ARG A 281 13.93 -13.14 20.94
N GLU A 282 13.56 -13.34 19.69
CA GLU A 282 12.54 -14.31 19.30
C GLU A 282 13.01 -15.19 18.15
N GLU A 283 13.03 -16.50 18.37
CA GLU A 283 13.37 -17.47 17.33
C GLU A 283 12.19 -17.76 16.39
N ARG A 284 10.95 -17.68 16.90
CA ARG A 284 9.73 -18.08 16.18
C ARG A 284 8.70 -16.94 16.16
N TRP A 285 8.94 -15.97 15.28
CA TRP A 285 8.07 -14.81 15.08
C TRP A 285 7.59 -14.69 13.63
N ALA A 286 6.36 -14.23 13.43
CA ALA A 286 5.76 -14.02 12.11
C ALA A 286 5.61 -12.54 11.76
N PHE A 287 4.77 -11.83 12.53
CA PHE A 287 4.43 -10.44 12.26
C PHE A 287 4.81 -9.52 13.40
N ARG A 288 5.26 -8.31 13.05
CA ARG A 288 5.19 -7.14 13.92
C ARG A 288 4.30 -6.10 13.26
N TRP A 289 3.22 -5.78 13.95
CA TRP A 289 2.19 -4.86 13.50
C TRP A 289 2.44 -3.48 14.08
N PHE A 290 2.44 -2.45 13.25
CA PHE A 290 2.66 -1.07 13.66
C PHE A 290 1.40 -0.26 13.41
N GLN A 291 0.74 0.16 14.50
CA GLN A 291 -0.64 0.70 14.48
C GLN A 291 -1.57 -0.25 13.72
N TYR A 292 -1.98 -1.34 14.37
CA TYR A 292 -2.67 -2.44 13.69
C TYR A 292 -1.84 -2.99 12.50
N ASP A 293 -2.48 -3.49 11.44
CA ASP A 293 -1.81 -4.04 10.25
C ASP A 293 -1.39 -2.99 9.21
N HIS A 294 -1.52 -1.69 9.53
CA HIS A 294 -1.31 -0.58 8.59
C HIS A 294 0.11 -0.55 7.99
N LEU A 295 1.12 -0.85 8.82
CA LEU A 295 2.47 -1.23 8.43
C LEU A 295 2.84 -2.51 9.17
N THR A 296 3.40 -3.47 8.45
CA THR A 296 3.71 -4.79 9.02
C THR A 296 5.10 -5.23 8.63
N LEU A 297 5.91 -5.64 9.61
CA LEU A 297 7.14 -6.41 9.39
C LEU A 297 6.80 -7.89 9.29
N VAL A 298 7.29 -8.54 8.23
CA VAL A 298 6.99 -9.93 7.91
C VAL A 298 8.25 -10.79 7.95
N ASN A 299 8.19 -11.91 8.66
CA ASN A 299 9.13 -13.02 8.53
C ASN A 299 8.67 -13.99 7.44
N ARG A 300 9.41 -14.04 6.33
CA ARG A 300 9.11 -14.94 5.20
C ARG A 300 9.03 -16.40 5.63
N ALA A 301 9.91 -16.84 6.54
CA ALA A 301 9.96 -18.24 6.96
C ALA A 301 8.69 -18.69 7.69
N ALA A 302 8.02 -17.79 8.40
CA ALA A 302 6.76 -18.08 9.07
C ALA A 302 5.65 -18.33 8.05
N LEU A 303 5.57 -17.50 7.00
CA LEU A 303 4.60 -17.67 5.92
C LEU A 303 4.87 -18.97 5.15
N ASP A 304 6.12 -19.30 4.88
CA ASP A 304 6.49 -20.57 4.24
C ASP A 304 6.07 -21.78 5.09
N ALA A 305 6.18 -21.69 6.42
CA ALA A 305 5.84 -22.79 7.34
C ALA A 305 4.35 -23.13 7.32
N VAL A 306 3.48 -22.14 7.18
CA VAL A 306 2.02 -22.35 7.16
C VAL A 306 1.41 -22.42 5.76
N GLY A 307 2.23 -22.32 4.70
CA GLY A 307 1.78 -22.46 3.31
C GLY A 307 1.30 -21.17 2.63
N GLY A 308 1.74 -20.00 3.12
CA GLY A 308 1.37 -18.70 2.57
C GLY A 308 -0.09 -18.33 2.82
N TRP A 309 -0.60 -17.32 2.11
CA TRP A 309 -1.99 -16.88 2.21
C TRP A 309 -2.90 -17.81 1.40
N ASP A 310 -4.07 -18.16 1.94
CA ASP A 310 -5.01 -19.02 1.21
C ASP A 310 -5.63 -18.25 0.04
N SER A 311 -5.25 -18.61 -1.18
CA SER A 311 -5.71 -17.91 -2.39
C SER A 311 -7.18 -18.18 -2.73
N LEU A 312 -7.83 -19.16 -2.07
CA LEU A 312 -9.27 -19.39 -2.19
C LEU A 312 -10.08 -18.40 -1.35
N MET A 313 -9.43 -17.69 -0.44
CA MET A 313 -10.01 -16.63 0.36
C MET A 313 -9.59 -15.27 -0.22
N PRO A 314 -10.39 -14.62 -1.06
CA PRO A 314 -9.91 -13.48 -1.85
C PRO A 314 -9.71 -12.19 -1.03
N TYR A 315 -10.55 -11.92 -0.03
CA TYR A 315 -10.50 -10.70 0.78
C TYR A 315 -10.77 -11.00 2.25
N TYR A 316 -11.97 -10.69 2.78
CA TYR A 316 -12.24 -10.84 4.21
C TYR A 316 -12.28 -12.32 4.61
N GLY A 317 -11.87 -12.60 5.85
CA GLY A 317 -11.58 -13.93 6.38
C GLY A 317 -10.11 -14.33 6.24
N SER A 318 -9.38 -13.75 5.27
CA SER A 318 -7.99 -14.19 4.98
C SER A 318 -7.00 -13.85 6.09
N ASP A 319 -7.16 -12.69 6.73
CA ASP A 319 -6.32 -12.31 7.88
C ASP A 319 -6.56 -13.24 9.07
N CYS A 320 -7.84 -13.58 9.32
CA CYS A 320 -8.23 -14.51 10.38
C CYS A 320 -7.66 -15.91 10.13
N ASP A 321 -7.74 -16.40 8.89
CA ASP A 321 -7.11 -17.66 8.49
C ASP A 321 -5.58 -17.64 8.66
N MET A 322 -4.89 -16.62 8.13
CA MET A 322 -3.44 -16.53 8.21
C MET A 322 -2.96 -16.44 9.66
N ASN A 323 -3.54 -15.53 10.44
CA ASN A 323 -3.13 -15.30 11.83
C ASN A 323 -3.37 -16.55 12.68
N ALA A 324 -4.53 -17.19 12.55
CA ALA A 324 -4.82 -18.42 13.26
C ALA A 324 -3.83 -19.54 12.91
N ARG A 325 -3.51 -19.73 11.62
CA ARG A 325 -2.52 -20.75 11.21
C ARG A 325 -1.14 -20.49 11.76
N LEU A 326 -0.70 -19.23 11.76
CA LEU A 326 0.59 -18.83 12.34
C LEU A 326 0.62 -19.13 13.84
N GLU A 327 -0.43 -18.77 14.57
CA GLU A 327 -0.51 -18.99 16.01
C GLU A 327 -0.65 -20.47 16.38
N MET A 328 -1.46 -21.25 15.65
CA MET A 328 -1.57 -22.71 15.80
C MET A 328 -0.21 -23.40 15.59
N ASP A 329 0.60 -22.89 14.65
CA ASP A 329 1.96 -23.37 14.42
C ASP A 329 2.98 -22.67 15.35
N GLY A 330 2.55 -21.89 16.34
CA GLY A 330 3.39 -21.33 17.41
C GLY A 330 4.24 -20.11 17.01
N TRP A 331 3.91 -19.42 15.91
CA TRP A 331 4.57 -18.17 15.53
C TRP A 331 3.96 -16.97 16.24
N THR A 332 4.81 -16.15 16.84
CA THR A 332 4.34 -14.95 17.54
C THR A 332 3.97 -13.83 16.58
N MET A 333 2.92 -13.10 16.94
CA MET A 333 2.55 -11.82 16.32
C MET A 333 2.42 -10.80 17.46
N ARG A 334 2.99 -9.61 17.27
CA ARG A 334 3.03 -8.57 18.32
C ARG A 334 2.69 -7.20 17.75
N TYR A 335 1.91 -6.42 18.50
CA TYR A 335 1.73 -5.00 18.24
C TYR A 335 2.91 -4.21 18.79
N ARG A 336 3.54 -3.43 17.94
CA ARG A 336 4.76 -2.67 18.21
C ARG A 336 4.60 -1.25 17.71
N ARG A 337 5.50 -0.36 18.11
CA ARG A 337 5.40 1.06 17.79
C ARG A 337 6.72 1.61 17.26
N VAL A 338 6.66 2.26 16.10
CA VAL A 338 7.84 2.75 15.35
C VAL A 338 7.71 4.19 14.84
N GLY A 339 6.50 4.74 14.85
CA GLY A 339 6.20 6.09 14.38
C GLY A 339 4.75 6.45 14.66
N ILE A 340 4.21 7.42 13.93
CA ILE A 340 2.78 7.76 13.91
C ILE A 340 2.25 7.31 12.55
N ILE A 341 1.28 6.39 12.54
CA ILE A 341 0.69 5.86 11.32
C ILE A 341 -0.82 6.04 11.44
N ASN A 342 -1.36 7.02 10.72
CA ASN A 342 -2.79 7.27 10.66
C ASN A 342 -3.39 6.49 9.49
N ASP A 343 -4.43 5.70 9.77
CA ASP A 343 -5.26 5.08 8.75
C ASP A 343 -6.33 6.06 8.30
N VAL A 344 -6.31 6.47 7.03
CA VAL A 344 -7.07 7.64 6.56
C VAL A 344 -8.05 7.29 5.43
N SER A 345 -9.14 8.03 5.34
CA SER A 345 -10.10 7.96 4.22
C SER A 345 -10.17 9.27 3.43
N THR A 346 -9.23 10.17 3.68
CA THR A 346 -9.15 11.52 3.13
C THR A 346 -7.78 11.73 2.51
N VAL A 347 -7.66 12.77 1.68
CA VAL A 347 -6.41 13.11 1.03
C VAL A 347 -6.00 14.54 1.38
N MET A 348 -4.70 14.78 1.55
CA MET A 348 -4.14 16.10 1.74
C MET A 348 -4.44 16.95 0.51
N GLU A 349 -4.88 18.20 0.75
CA GLU A 349 -5.19 19.14 -0.32
C GLU A 349 -3.95 19.45 -1.17
N ASN A 350 -2.78 19.49 -0.54
CA ASN A 350 -1.49 19.74 -1.19
C ASN A 350 -0.36 18.99 -0.48
N LEU A 351 0.26 18.04 -1.18
CA LEU A 351 1.35 17.21 -0.63
C LEU A 351 2.65 17.98 -0.35
N ALA A 352 2.80 19.21 -0.84
CA ALA A 352 3.89 20.09 -0.41
C ALA A 352 3.89 20.35 1.11
N ALA A 353 2.72 20.22 1.77
CA ALA A 353 2.64 20.28 3.23
C ALA A 353 3.53 19.22 3.91
N LEU A 354 3.60 18.01 3.34
CA LEU A 354 4.46 16.94 3.85
C LEU A 354 5.95 17.28 3.72
N TYR A 355 6.34 18.24 2.88
CA TYR A 355 7.71 18.72 2.79
C TYR A 355 8.00 19.91 3.72
N ARG A 356 7.06 20.24 4.62
CA ARG A 356 7.16 21.36 5.56
C ARG A 356 7.30 22.71 4.83
N ASP A 357 6.62 22.84 3.68
CA ASP A 357 6.60 24.10 2.92
C ASP A 357 5.87 25.19 3.73
N PRO A 358 6.56 26.26 4.16
CA PRO A 358 5.97 27.29 5.02
C PRO A 358 4.87 28.11 4.32
N ASN A 359 4.73 27.99 2.99
CA ASN A 359 3.69 28.68 2.21
C ASN A 359 2.42 27.84 2.06
N VAL A 360 2.42 26.61 2.56
CA VAL A 360 1.29 25.69 2.46
C VAL A 360 0.74 25.43 3.84
N VAL A 361 -0.55 25.65 4.04
CA VAL A 361 -1.23 25.29 5.29
C VAL A 361 -1.71 23.84 5.17
N PRO A 362 -1.31 22.94 6.09
CA PRO A 362 -1.79 21.56 6.08
C PRO A 362 -3.33 21.51 6.18
N ARG A 363 -3.98 20.83 5.23
CA ARG A 363 -5.42 20.59 5.19
C ARG A 363 -5.71 19.30 4.43
N PHE A 364 -6.84 18.67 4.73
CA PHE A 364 -7.33 17.52 3.98
C PHE A 364 -8.68 17.82 3.30
N ILE A 365 -9.00 17.02 2.30
CA ILE A 365 -10.28 16.98 1.62
C ILE A 365 -10.84 15.55 1.68
N ASP A 366 -12.16 15.43 1.85
CA ASP A 366 -12.84 14.15 1.62
C ASP A 366 -12.97 13.95 0.11
N PRO A 367 -12.34 12.90 -0.48
CA PRO A 367 -12.50 12.63 -1.89
C PRO A 367 -13.92 12.11 -2.22
N ASN A 368 -14.74 11.75 -1.23
CA ASN A 368 -16.10 11.23 -1.38
C ASN A 368 -17.10 11.79 -0.33
N PRO A 369 -17.38 13.11 -0.32
CA PRO A 369 -18.06 13.80 0.79
C PRO A 369 -19.53 13.41 1.03
N ASP A 370 -20.29 13.04 -0.01
CA ASP A 370 -21.74 12.77 0.12
C ASP A 370 -22.08 11.30 0.40
N PHE A 371 -21.08 10.44 0.61
CA PHE A 371 -21.31 9.11 1.20
C PHE A 371 -21.58 9.17 2.71
N ALA A 372 -21.60 10.37 3.32
CA ALA A 372 -22.26 10.59 4.59
C ALA A 372 -23.76 10.18 4.44
N PRO A 373 -24.27 9.25 5.26
CA PRO A 373 -25.52 8.57 4.99
C PRO A 373 -26.70 9.54 4.85
N LYS A 374 -27.42 9.46 3.72
CA LYS A 374 -28.85 9.76 3.71
C LYS A 374 -29.54 8.57 4.38
N ASP A 375 -30.27 8.81 5.46
CA ASP A 375 -31.09 7.81 6.17
C ASP A 375 -31.85 6.90 5.19
N GLN A 376 -31.29 5.72 4.92
CA GLN A 376 -32.00 4.58 4.31
C GLN A 376 -32.17 3.48 5.36
N SER A 377 -32.50 3.88 6.58
CA SER A 377 -32.88 3.00 7.67
C SER A 377 -34.38 2.65 7.61
N LYS A 378 -34.83 2.07 6.49
CA LYS A 378 -36.02 1.20 6.47
C LYS A 378 -35.76 0.09 5.46
N GLU A 379 -35.81 -1.15 5.95
CA GLU A 379 -35.58 -2.41 5.23
C GLU A 379 -34.10 -2.85 5.14
N VAL A 380 -33.49 -3.15 6.29
CA VAL A 380 -32.99 -4.50 6.69
C VAL A 380 -32.42 -4.31 8.10
N GLN A 381 -33.28 -4.50 9.12
CA GLN A 381 -32.88 -4.56 10.54
C GLN A 381 -33.66 -5.67 11.23
N ILE A 382 -33.09 -6.87 11.26
CA ILE A 382 -33.28 -7.99 12.20
C ILE A 382 -31.96 -8.77 11.99
N GLU A 383 -31.03 -9.00 12.91
CA GLU A 383 -30.95 -9.05 14.37
C GLU A 383 -29.44 -8.88 14.73
N GLU A 384 -29.10 -8.91 16.02
CA GLU A 384 -27.75 -8.69 16.60
C GLU A 384 -27.41 -7.19 16.75
N SER A 385 -27.27 -6.60 17.93
CA SER A 385 -27.03 -7.12 19.28
C SER A 385 -27.50 -6.08 20.29
N LYS A 386 -28.37 -6.48 21.22
CA LYS A 386 -28.69 -5.71 22.44
C LYS A 386 -27.96 -6.36 23.60
N GLU A 387 -26.99 -5.65 24.14
CA GLU A 387 -26.47 -5.69 25.52
C GLU A 387 -25.36 -4.63 25.54
N GLY A 388 -25.33 -3.60 26.36
CA GLY A 388 -26.09 -3.22 27.54
C GLY A 388 -25.10 -2.56 28.48
N GLN A 389 -25.09 -1.23 28.58
CA GLN A 389 -24.70 -0.52 29.81
C GLN A 389 -25.02 0.98 29.74
N ASN A 390 -25.48 1.46 30.90
CA ASN A 390 -26.11 2.75 31.15
C ASN A 390 -25.10 3.91 31.18
N GLU A 391 -25.42 4.98 30.46
CA GLU A 391 -24.89 6.32 30.73
C GLU A 391 -25.74 7.01 31.80
N THR A 392 -25.07 7.71 32.72
CA THR A 392 -25.67 8.72 33.59
C THR A 392 -25.01 10.04 33.26
N ASP A 393 -25.84 11.04 32.97
CA ASP A 393 -25.50 12.42 32.64
C ASP A 393 -24.55 13.08 33.65
N LYS A 394 -23.63 13.94 33.16
CA LYS A 394 -23.55 15.36 33.56
C LYS A 394 -22.54 16.18 32.76
N GLU A 395 -23.05 17.33 32.31
CA GLU A 395 -22.43 18.47 31.64
C GLU A 395 -21.42 19.28 32.50
N PRO A 396 -20.72 20.28 31.91
CA PRO A 396 -19.35 20.65 32.23
C PRO A 396 -19.21 21.83 33.21
N SER A 397 -18.08 21.89 33.90
CA SER A 397 -17.62 23.12 34.58
C SER A 397 -16.33 23.63 33.94
N LYS A 398 -16.41 24.86 33.43
CA LYS A 398 -15.30 25.78 33.18
C LYS A 398 -14.49 25.97 34.46
N ASP A 399 -13.17 26.03 34.35
CA ASP A 399 -12.39 27.11 34.96
C ASP A 399 -11.03 27.23 34.28
N GLY A 400 -10.71 28.46 33.88
CA GLY A 400 -9.41 28.82 33.35
C GLY A 400 -8.45 29.17 34.46
N GLN A 401 -7.17 28.93 34.23
CA GLN A 401 -6.11 29.64 34.97
C GLN A 401 -4.87 29.81 34.09
N GLU A 402 -4.62 31.08 33.76
CA GLU A 402 -3.33 31.58 33.29
C GLU A 402 -2.25 31.31 34.34
N VAL A 403 -1.11 30.77 33.91
CA VAL A 403 0.14 30.87 34.67
C VAL A 403 1.24 31.38 33.75
N LYS A 404 1.71 32.59 34.04
CA LYS A 404 2.91 33.20 33.48
C LYS A 404 4.16 32.50 34.04
N ALA A 405 5.13 32.21 33.18
CA ALA A 405 6.49 31.89 33.60
C ALA A 405 7.49 32.69 32.77
N ASP A 406 8.01 33.73 33.40
CA ASP A 406 9.19 34.47 32.99
C ASP A 406 10.44 33.69 33.43
N GLY A 407 11.40 33.48 32.52
CA GLY A 407 12.59 32.68 32.83
C GLY A 407 13.66 32.77 31.75
N LYS A 408 14.36 33.91 31.68
CA LYS A 408 15.58 34.08 30.87
C LYS A 408 16.67 33.07 31.29
N ARG A 409 17.15 32.28 30.32
CA ARG A 409 18.50 31.70 30.34
C ARG A 409 19.21 32.02 29.03
N ASN A 410 20.30 32.76 29.16
CA ASN A 410 21.27 33.02 28.10
C ASN A 410 22.17 31.78 27.95
N GLU A 411 22.11 31.10 26.82
CA GLU A 411 23.23 30.30 26.31
C GLU A 411 23.36 30.51 24.80
N THR A 412 24.56 30.90 24.39
CA THR A 412 24.91 31.33 23.04
C THR A 412 25.39 30.11 22.24
N VAL A 413 24.53 29.48 21.43
CA VAL A 413 24.95 28.43 20.47
C VAL A 413 24.04 28.41 19.22
N ASN A 414 24.64 28.57 18.03
CA ASN A 414 24.08 28.32 16.68
C ASN A 414 22.60 28.67 16.45
N GLY A 415 22.27 29.97 16.50
CA GLY A 415 20.89 30.47 16.48
C GLY A 415 20.11 30.32 15.17
N THR A 416 20.73 30.04 14.02
CA THR A 416 20.02 29.92 12.73
C THR A 416 19.48 28.51 12.47
N ASP A 417 20.27 27.46 12.75
CA ASP A 417 19.87 26.08 12.46
C ASP A 417 18.85 25.57 13.48
N ASN A 418 19.06 25.89 14.76
CA ASN A 418 18.10 25.56 15.83
C ASN A 418 16.75 26.27 15.66
N MET A 419 16.75 27.52 15.17
CA MET A 419 15.51 28.27 14.93
C MET A 419 14.75 27.73 13.70
N ASN A 420 15.46 27.24 12.69
CA ASN A 420 14.86 26.54 11.55
C ASN A 420 14.25 25.20 11.95
N ILE A 421 14.93 24.41 12.80
CA ILE A 421 14.38 23.16 13.35
C ILE A 421 13.14 23.44 14.19
N ALA A 422 13.20 24.40 15.13
CA ALA A 422 12.06 24.74 15.97
C ALA A 422 10.82 25.14 15.16
N ARG A 423 10.98 26.00 14.15
CA ARG A 423 9.88 26.38 13.24
C ARG A 423 9.38 25.18 12.41
N SER A 424 10.28 24.31 11.98
CA SER A 424 9.89 23.08 11.28
C SER A 424 9.10 22.14 12.19
N ILE A 425 9.41 22.08 13.49
CA ILE A 425 8.68 21.29 14.47
C ILE A 425 7.31 21.91 14.78
N GLU A 426 7.20 23.23 14.87
CA GLU A 426 5.90 23.90 14.99
C GLU A 426 4.98 23.56 13.81
N TYR A 427 5.51 23.62 12.59
CA TYR A 427 4.78 23.19 11.39
C TYR A 427 4.41 21.70 11.46
N PHE A 428 5.34 20.86 11.91
CA PHE A 428 5.12 19.43 12.06
C PHE A 428 3.96 19.12 13.02
N ARG A 429 3.82 19.84 14.14
CA ARG A 429 2.70 19.67 15.07
C ARG A 429 1.36 19.91 14.39
N GLU A 430 1.24 20.99 13.61
CA GLU A 430 0.02 21.26 12.84
C GLU A 430 -0.25 20.17 11.80
N LEU A 431 0.79 19.68 11.14
CA LEU A 431 0.67 18.59 10.18
C LEU A 431 0.21 17.27 10.82
N VAL A 432 0.75 16.93 12.01
CA VAL A 432 0.33 15.76 12.79
C VAL A 432 -1.11 15.92 13.27
N ASN A 433 -1.51 17.12 13.71
CA ASN A 433 -2.90 17.40 14.09
C ASN A 433 -3.85 17.11 12.92
N VAL A 434 -3.53 17.60 11.72
CA VAL A 434 -4.29 17.28 10.51
C VAL A 434 -4.32 15.77 10.24
N GLY A 435 -3.19 15.06 10.38
CA GLY A 435 -3.14 13.62 10.22
C GLY A 435 -4.01 12.86 11.24
N ASN A 436 -4.03 13.30 12.50
CA ASN A 436 -4.88 12.74 13.55
C ASN A 436 -6.37 13.00 13.25
N GLU A 437 -6.72 14.21 12.78
CA GLU A 437 -8.08 14.52 12.33
C GLU A 437 -8.50 13.64 11.14
N MET A 438 -7.61 13.39 10.18
CA MET A 438 -7.87 12.48 9.07
C MET A 438 -8.11 11.03 9.54
N GLY A 439 -7.36 10.58 10.55
CA GLY A 439 -7.55 9.28 11.20
C GLY A 439 -8.92 9.20 11.87
N ALA A 440 -9.23 10.12 12.77
CA ALA A 440 -10.53 10.19 13.43
C ALA A 440 -11.68 10.32 12.41
N TYR A 441 -11.46 11.05 11.31
CA TYR A 441 -12.44 11.18 10.24
C TYR A 441 -12.75 9.83 9.59
N LYS A 442 -11.76 8.95 9.37
CA LYS A 442 -12.00 7.61 8.82
C LYS A 442 -12.96 6.79 9.68
N TYR A 443 -12.83 6.92 11.00
CA TYR A 443 -13.59 6.16 11.99
C TYR A 443 -14.85 6.89 12.51
N ARG A 444 -15.20 8.05 11.92
CA ARG A 444 -16.35 8.90 12.34
C ARG A 444 -17.72 8.21 12.36
N ASP A 445 -17.89 7.14 11.59
CA ASP A 445 -19.09 6.30 11.61
C ASP A 445 -18.71 4.82 11.42
N LYS A 446 -19.32 3.96 12.24
CA LYS A 446 -19.05 2.52 12.34
C LYS A 446 -19.40 1.73 11.08
N LYS A 447 -20.21 2.28 10.15
CA LYS A 447 -20.74 1.50 9.01
C LYS A 447 -20.21 1.90 7.64
N ASN A 448 -20.09 3.19 7.33
CA ASN A 448 -19.94 3.61 5.92
C ASN A 448 -18.66 4.40 5.61
N SER A 449 -17.96 4.87 6.64
CA SER A 449 -16.89 5.87 6.48
C SER A 449 -15.53 5.27 6.15
N ARG A 450 -15.20 4.11 6.73
CA ARG A 450 -13.83 3.57 6.72
C ARG A 450 -13.28 3.38 5.31
N ASN A 451 -14.10 2.82 4.41
CA ASN A 451 -13.69 2.52 3.03
C ASN A 451 -14.33 3.47 2.00
N SER A 452 -14.89 4.62 2.42
CA SER A 452 -15.60 5.54 1.50
C SER A 452 -14.70 6.06 0.38
N TRP A 453 -13.40 6.24 0.66
CA TRP A 453 -12.38 6.71 -0.27
C TRP A 453 -12.24 5.82 -1.50
N GLN A 454 -12.54 4.53 -1.37
CA GLN A 454 -12.39 3.56 -2.44
C GLN A 454 -13.30 3.83 -3.64
N ASN A 455 -14.37 4.60 -3.43
CA ASN A 455 -15.36 4.95 -4.44
C ASN A 455 -15.25 6.41 -4.90
N SER A 456 -14.17 7.16 -4.70
CA SER A 456 -14.17 8.59 -5.14
C SER A 456 -13.91 8.82 -6.63
N GLN A 457 -13.11 8.00 -7.31
CA GLN A 457 -12.83 8.12 -8.74
C GLN A 457 -13.86 7.33 -9.54
N HIS A 458 -14.46 7.96 -10.55
CA HIS A 458 -15.54 7.36 -11.36
C HIS A 458 -15.40 7.57 -12.88
N GLY A 459 -14.37 8.26 -13.33
CA GLY A 459 -14.18 8.60 -14.74
C GLY A 459 -13.63 7.45 -15.58
N GLY A 460 -13.08 7.80 -16.74
CA GLY A 460 -12.42 6.85 -17.64
C GLY A 460 -13.33 6.14 -18.64
N VAL A 461 -14.60 6.54 -18.77
CA VAL A 461 -15.49 6.01 -19.82
C VAL A 461 -14.85 6.23 -21.20
N GLY A 462 -14.67 5.15 -21.96
CA GLY A 462 -14.03 5.17 -23.27
C GLY A 462 -12.51 4.98 -23.24
N GLU A 463 -11.90 4.92 -22.07
CA GLU A 463 -10.48 4.58 -21.92
C GLU A 463 -10.26 3.05 -22.00
N PRO A 464 -9.03 2.59 -22.32
CA PRO A 464 -8.69 1.18 -22.30
C PRO A 464 -8.94 0.54 -20.93
N TYR A 465 -9.45 -0.70 -20.93
CA TYR A 465 -9.76 -1.46 -19.72
C TYR A 465 -10.73 -0.74 -18.76
N TYR A 466 -11.57 0.18 -19.28
CA TYR A 466 -12.62 0.79 -18.49
C TYR A 466 -13.50 -0.28 -17.82
N TYR A 467 -13.72 -0.08 -16.51
CA TYR A 467 -14.63 -0.87 -15.70
C TYR A 467 -15.65 0.05 -15.05
N ASN A 468 -16.90 -0.39 -14.94
CA ASN A 468 -17.91 0.37 -14.21
C ASN A 468 -17.52 0.44 -12.72
N PRO A 469 -17.26 1.63 -12.13
CA PRO A 469 -16.72 1.75 -10.77
C PRO A 469 -17.65 1.14 -9.70
N GLU A 470 -18.96 1.32 -9.84
CA GLU A 470 -19.95 0.75 -8.91
C GLU A 470 -20.00 -0.78 -9.02
N GLY A 471 -19.95 -1.31 -10.25
CA GLY A 471 -19.88 -2.75 -10.51
C GLY A 471 -18.61 -3.36 -9.91
N PHE A 472 -17.48 -2.66 -10.02
CA PHE A 472 -16.22 -3.06 -9.38
C PHE A 472 -16.35 -3.09 -7.85
N ALA A 473 -16.87 -2.02 -7.25
CA ALA A 473 -17.10 -1.92 -5.81
C ALA A 473 -18.06 -3.01 -5.29
N ALA A 474 -19.14 -3.29 -6.02
CA ALA A 474 -20.06 -4.37 -5.68
C ALA A 474 -19.38 -5.75 -5.77
N SER A 475 -18.54 -5.97 -6.79
CA SER A 475 -17.81 -7.23 -6.97
C SER A 475 -16.82 -7.49 -5.83
N PHE A 476 -16.18 -6.43 -5.32
CA PHE A 476 -15.32 -6.54 -4.12
C PHE A 476 -16.08 -7.11 -2.92
N TRP A 477 -17.28 -6.61 -2.62
CA TRP A 477 -18.06 -7.09 -1.48
C TRP A 477 -18.59 -8.51 -1.66
N ILE A 478 -18.95 -8.90 -2.89
CA ILE A 478 -19.30 -10.29 -3.22
C ILE A 478 -18.11 -11.21 -2.92
N LEU A 479 -16.91 -10.83 -3.36
CA LEU A 479 -15.70 -11.61 -3.11
C LEU A 479 -15.31 -11.60 -1.62
N ALA A 480 -15.52 -10.49 -0.91
CA ALA A 480 -15.29 -10.43 0.53
C ALA A 480 -16.20 -11.40 1.31
N GLU A 481 -17.47 -11.50 0.94
CA GLU A 481 -18.37 -12.49 1.52
C GLU A 481 -17.98 -13.92 1.12
N ALA A 482 -17.60 -14.15 -0.14
CA ALA A 482 -17.10 -15.44 -0.57
C ALA A 482 -15.86 -15.88 0.24
N GLY A 483 -14.95 -14.95 0.58
CA GLY A 483 -13.82 -15.22 1.46
C GLY A 483 -14.22 -15.64 2.87
N ARG A 484 -15.18 -14.92 3.49
CA ARG A 484 -15.75 -15.31 4.79
C ARG A 484 -16.45 -16.67 4.74
N GLU A 485 -17.08 -16.99 3.62
CA GLU A 485 -17.71 -18.30 3.43
C GLU A 485 -16.67 -19.42 3.31
N VAL A 486 -15.60 -19.21 2.54
CA VAL A 486 -14.49 -20.16 2.45
C VAL A 486 -13.85 -20.37 3.83
N PHE A 487 -13.61 -19.29 4.60
CA PHE A 487 -13.13 -19.38 5.99
C PHE A 487 -14.01 -20.30 6.84
N ARG A 488 -15.33 -20.03 6.83
CA ARG A 488 -16.34 -20.79 7.57
C ARG A 488 -16.32 -22.27 7.22
N GLN A 489 -16.31 -22.60 5.93
CA GLN A 489 -16.28 -24.00 5.50
C GLN A 489 -14.93 -24.67 5.78
N LYS A 490 -13.82 -23.93 5.70
CA LYS A 490 -12.48 -24.44 5.95
C LYS A 490 -12.30 -24.84 7.41
N TRP A 491 -12.78 -24.02 8.34
CA TRP A 491 -12.49 -24.22 9.76
C TRP A 491 -13.66 -24.75 10.57
N GLY A 492 -14.85 -24.88 9.98
CA GLY A 492 -16.02 -25.25 10.76
C GLY A 492 -16.33 -24.25 11.88
N HIS A 493 -15.85 -23.00 11.77
CA HIS A 493 -16.07 -21.92 12.73
C HIS A 493 -16.32 -20.57 12.03
N ARG A 494 -17.10 -19.67 12.66
CA ARG A 494 -17.53 -18.39 12.03
C ARG A 494 -16.65 -17.20 12.31
N GLU A 495 -16.08 -17.13 13.50
CA GLU A 495 -15.44 -15.93 14.01
C GLU A 495 -13.92 -16.04 13.93
N CYS A 496 -13.21 -14.93 14.12
CA CYS A 496 -11.75 -14.88 13.96
C CYS A 496 -10.96 -15.37 15.18
N ASN A 497 -11.66 -15.77 16.24
CA ASN A 497 -11.12 -16.28 17.51
C ASN A 497 -10.88 -17.80 17.50
N LEU A 498 -10.38 -18.31 16.38
CA LEU A 498 -10.15 -19.74 16.16
C LEU A 498 -9.26 -20.36 17.23
N VAL A 499 -8.20 -19.67 17.64
CA VAL A 499 -7.22 -20.23 18.59
C VAL A 499 -7.73 -20.13 20.03
N GLU A 500 -8.50 -19.08 20.34
CA GLU A 500 -9.01 -18.83 21.68
C GLU A 500 -10.21 -19.72 22.04
N GLU A 501 -11.12 -19.97 21.09
CA GLU A 501 -12.39 -20.67 21.37
C GLU A 501 -12.44 -22.11 20.86
N THR A 502 -11.42 -22.59 20.13
CA THR A 502 -11.42 -23.95 19.57
C THR A 502 -10.18 -24.74 19.95
N ALA A 503 -10.23 -26.07 19.75
CA ALA A 503 -9.08 -26.96 19.88
C ALA A 503 -8.45 -27.32 18.52
N LEU A 504 -8.80 -26.57 17.47
CA LEU A 504 -8.36 -26.83 16.10
C LEU A 504 -6.86 -26.66 15.96
N LYS A 505 -6.28 -27.48 15.10
CA LYS A 505 -4.88 -27.43 14.70
C LYS A 505 -4.76 -27.17 13.22
N LEU A 506 -3.54 -26.89 12.78
CA LEU A 506 -3.24 -26.64 11.38
C LEU A 506 -3.72 -27.77 10.46
N GLU A 507 -3.62 -29.03 10.90
CA GLU A 507 -4.05 -30.21 10.15
C GLU A 507 -5.57 -30.37 10.00
N ASP A 508 -6.38 -29.64 10.77
CA ASP A 508 -7.85 -29.78 10.77
C ASP A 508 -8.55 -28.99 9.65
N GLN A 509 -7.80 -28.18 8.89
CA GLN A 509 -8.28 -27.44 7.73
C GLN A 509 -9.08 -28.34 6.78
N TRP A 510 -10.34 -27.97 6.51
CA TRP A 510 -11.29 -28.69 5.66
C TRP A 510 -11.76 -30.06 6.15
N LEU A 511 -11.45 -30.44 7.39
CA LEU A 511 -11.77 -31.76 7.94
C LEU A 511 -12.83 -31.73 9.04
N VAL A 512 -13.24 -30.55 9.49
CA VAL A 512 -14.14 -30.39 10.64
C VAL A 512 -15.54 -29.94 10.21
N GLU A 513 -16.55 -30.43 10.93
CA GLU A 513 -17.93 -29.98 10.77
C GLU A 513 -18.13 -28.59 11.37
N LYS A 514 -19.20 -27.93 10.95
CA LYS A 514 -19.59 -26.61 11.47
C LYS A 514 -19.97 -26.70 12.94
N ASP A 515 -19.53 -25.73 13.73
CA ASP A 515 -19.93 -25.57 15.13
C ASP A 515 -21.18 -24.70 15.32
N TRP A 516 -21.87 -24.37 14.22
CA TRP A 516 -23.09 -23.56 14.20
C TRP A 516 -24.17 -24.18 13.30
N GLU A 517 -25.43 -23.76 13.52
CA GLU A 517 -26.61 -24.18 12.73
C GLU A 517 -26.85 -23.32 11.47
#